data_AF-X1PIB2-F1
#
_entry.id   AF-X1PIB2-F1
#
_cell.length_a   1.000
_cell.length_b   1.000
_cell.length_c   1.000
_cell.angle_alpha   90.00
_cell.angle_beta   90.00
_cell.angle_gamma   90.00
#
_symmetry.space_group_name_H-M   'P 1'
#
loop_
_entity.id
_entity.type
_entity.pdbx_description
1 polymer ?
#
loop_
_entity_poly.entity_id
_entity_poly.type
_entity_poly.pdbx_seq_one_letter_code
_entity_poly.pdbx_strand_id
1 'polypeptide(L)'
;MTSATLTALGKFDRFRMRSGLPRDAVTCVVPSPFVHGDAGLLRVPDLKADPRDAAAHTAAIIRELPNIVEDARGALVLFSSRKQMQDVFDGLDRDWRKLVLIQGNLSKQETLNKHKARVDDGQHSVLFGLASFAEGVDLPGAYCEHVVIAKIPFAVPDDPVEAALAEWIEARGGNPFMEIAVPDASLKLIQACGRLLRTEQDRGVITLLDRRLVTQRYGKAILNALPPFRREIC
;
A
#
# COMPACT_ATOMS: atom_id res chain seq x y z
N MET A 1 6.65 7.77 23.97
CA MET A 1 6.70 7.86 22.49
C MET A 1 5.30 7.73 21.94
N THR A 2 4.92 8.54 20.96
CA THR A 2 3.61 8.51 20.31
C THR A 2 3.80 8.55 18.79
N SER A 3 3.07 7.72 18.04
CA SER A 3 3.03 7.75 16.58
C SER A 3 1.79 7.00 16.10
N ALA A 4 1.26 7.37 14.94
CA ALA A 4 0.09 6.76 14.33
C ALA A 4 0.28 5.29 13.97
N THR A 5 1.54 4.81 13.86
CA THR A 5 1.85 3.46 13.37
C THR A 5 2.93 2.78 14.20
N LEU A 6 2.83 2.84 15.54
CA LEU A 6 3.75 2.10 16.43
C LEU A 6 3.42 0.61 16.54
N THR A 7 2.20 0.21 16.18
CA THR A 7 1.79 -1.19 16.20
C THR A 7 1.94 -1.82 14.82
N ALA A 8 2.35 -3.08 14.82
CA ALA A 8 2.27 -3.94 13.65
C ALA A 8 1.33 -5.11 13.99
N LEU A 9 0.38 -5.41 13.10
CA LEU A 9 -0.68 -6.40 13.36
C LEU A 9 -1.46 -6.13 14.67
N GLY A 10 -1.63 -4.86 15.06
CA GLY A 10 -2.31 -4.46 16.30
C GLY A 10 -1.52 -4.68 17.58
N LYS A 11 -0.24 -5.06 17.50
CA LYS A 11 0.64 -5.33 18.65
C LYS A 11 1.89 -4.46 18.63
N PHE A 12 2.47 -4.23 19.80
CA PHE A 12 3.73 -3.48 19.97
C PHE A 12 4.98 -4.37 19.87
N ASP A 13 4.84 -5.66 19.60
CA ASP A 13 5.93 -6.64 19.66
C ASP A 13 7.12 -6.23 18.78
N ARG A 14 6.85 -5.79 17.54
CA ARG A 14 7.88 -5.30 16.60
C ARG A 14 8.59 -4.05 17.13
N PHE A 15 7.84 -3.10 17.66
CA PHE A 15 8.40 -1.87 18.24
C PHE A 15 9.23 -2.17 19.49
N ARG A 16 8.76 -3.06 20.37
CA ARG A 16 9.49 -3.51 21.56
C ARG A 16 10.80 -4.18 21.19
N MET A 17 10.77 -5.09 20.22
CA MET A 17 11.95 -5.78 19.71
C MET A 17 13.01 -4.81 19.19
N ARG A 18 12.62 -3.80 18.40
CA ARG A 18 13.57 -2.83 17.81
C ARG A 18 14.07 -1.77 18.77
N SER A 19 13.24 -1.33 19.72
CA SER A 19 13.58 -0.24 20.65
C SER A 19 14.20 -0.72 21.96
N GLY A 20 14.14 -2.02 22.25
CA GLY A 20 14.54 -2.58 23.55
C GLY A 20 13.54 -2.29 24.67
N LEU A 21 12.31 -1.87 24.35
CA LEU A 21 11.30 -1.50 25.34
C LEU A 21 10.95 -2.71 26.24
N PRO A 22 11.10 -2.57 27.59
CA PRO A 22 10.91 -3.69 28.51
C PRO A 22 9.45 -4.14 28.56
N ARG A 23 9.21 -5.43 28.86
CA ARG A 23 7.89 -6.07 28.72
C ARG A 23 6.80 -5.46 29.60
N ASP A 24 7.18 -4.92 30.75
CA ASP A 24 6.33 -4.23 31.72
C ASP A 24 6.00 -2.78 31.34
N ALA A 25 6.62 -2.24 30.29
CA ALA A 25 6.30 -0.91 29.80
C ALA A 25 4.81 -0.81 29.41
N VAL A 26 4.14 0.22 29.92
CA VAL A 26 2.74 0.51 29.61
C VAL A 26 2.60 0.88 28.14
N THR A 27 1.75 0.14 27.43
CA THR A 27 1.42 0.41 26.03
C THR A 27 -0.08 0.55 25.87
N CYS A 28 -0.51 1.59 25.17
CA CYS A 28 -1.91 1.85 24.87
C CYS A 28 -2.08 2.00 23.36
N VAL A 29 -3.04 1.29 22.79
CA VAL A 29 -3.51 1.55 21.42
C VAL A 29 -4.72 2.45 21.54
N VAL A 30 -4.55 3.71 21.15
CA VAL A 30 -5.70 4.62 21.01
C VAL A 30 -6.40 4.24 19.72
N PRO A 31 -7.70 3.87 19.76
CA PRO A 31 -8.45 3.56 18.55
C PRO A 31 -8.48 4.80 17.65
N SER A 32 -8.46 4.57 16.33
CA SER A 32 -8.57 5.65 15.36
C SER A 32 -9.89 6.41 15.60
N PRO A 33 -9.87 7.75 15.68
CA PRO A 33 -11.11 8.53 15.83
C PRO A 33 -12.01 8.44 14.58
N PHE A 34 -11.44 8.02 13.45
CA PHE A 34 -12.14 7.89 12.19
C PHE A 34 -12.99 6.61 12.15
N VAL A 35 -14.29 6.78 11.90
CA VAL A 35 -15.23 5.67 11.67
C VAL A 35 -15.07 5.18 10.23
N HIS A 36 -14.08 4.33 9.99
CA HIS A 36 -13.70 3.84 8.64
C HIS A 36 -14.74 2.95 7.95
N GLY A 37 -15.75 2.48 8.69
CA GLY A 37 -16.74 1.49 8.23
C GLY A 37 -17.55 1.92 7.01
N ASP A 38 -17.81 3.22 6.85
CA ASP A 38 -18.53 3.77 5.69
C ASP A 38 -17.68 4.71 4.81
N ALA A 39 -16.46 5.05 5.26
CA ALA A 39 -15.58 5.99 4.57
C ALA A 39 -14.72 5.32 3.48
N GLY A 40 -14.38 4.04 3.61
CA GLY A 40 -13.48 3.38 2.65
C GLY A 40 -13.90 1.96 2.26
N LEU A 41 -13.65 1.62 0.99
CA LEU A 41 -13.84 0.29 0.42
C LEU A 41 -12.48 -0.35 0.11
N LEU A 42 -12.20 -1.50 0.71
CA LEU A 42 -11.08 -2.36 0.35
C LEU A 42 -11.53 -3.40 -0.68
N ARG A 43 -11.00 -3.31 -1.89
CA ARG A 43 -11.20 -4.27 -2.98
C ARG A 43 -9.99 -5.18 -3.15
N VAL A 44 -10.25 -6.47 -3.35
CA VAL A 44 -9.24 -7.46 -3.73
C VAL A 44 -9.81 -8.27 -4.90
N PRO A 45 -9.57 -7.84 -6.16
CA PRO A 45 -10.10 -8.52 -7.32
C PRO A 45 -9.33 -9.82 -7.61
N ASP A 46 -10.02 -10.81 -8.18
CA ASP A 46 -9.36 -11.99 -8.75
C ASP A 46 -8.76 -11.65 -10.11
N LEU A 47 -7.49 -11.25 -10.10
CA LEU A 47 -6.72 -10.97 -11.31
C LEU A 47 -6.41 -12.23 -12.15
N LYS A 48 -6.70 -13.42 -11.61
CA LYS A 48 -6.29 -14.72 -12.18
C LYS A 48 -4.79 -14.81 -12.46
N ALA A 49 -3.97 -13.94 -11.86
CA ALA A 49 -2.51 -13.89 -12.00
C ALA A 49 -1.82 -13.85 -10.63
N ASP A 50 -0.75 -14.65 -10.45
CA ASP A 50 -0.05 -14.74 -9.17
C ASP A 50 1.07 -13.69 -9.15
N PRO A 51 1.21 -12.88 -8.10
CA PRO A 51 2.31 -11.92 -8.02
C PRO A 51 3.70 -12.57 -8.02
N ARG A 52 3.81 -13.87 -7.74
CA ARG A 52 5.05 -14.66 -7.90
C ARG A 52 5.43 -14.83 -9.38
N ASP A 53 4.47 -14.87 -10.28
CA ASP A 53 4.70 -14.76 -11.73
C ASP A 53 4.67 -13.29 -12.14
N ALA A 54 5.85 -12.68 -12.17
CA ALA A 54 5.98 -11.26 -12.47
C ALA A 54 5.43 -10.88 -13.85
N ALA A 55 5.55 -11.75 -14.85
CA ALA A 55 5.12 -11.46 -16.22
C ALA A 55 3.60 -11.53 -16.33
N ALA A 56 2.99 -12.63 -15.89
CA ALA A 56 1.54 -12.80 -15.93
C ALA A 56 0.82 -11.74 -15.08
N HIS A 57 1.37 -11.42 -13.91
CA HIS A 57 0.82 -10.39 -13.05
C HIS A 57 0.89 -8.99 -13.65
N THR A 58 2.00 -8.65 -14.30
CA THR A 58 2.16 -7.36 -14.97
C THR A 58 1.17 -7.23 -16.12
N ALA A 59 1.01 -8.29 -16.93
CA ALA A 59 0.01 -8.34 -18.00
C ALA A 59 -1.43 -8.18 -17.48
N ALA A 60 -1.75 -8.81 -16.34
CA ALA A 60 -3.06 -8.65 -15.71
C ALA A 60 -3.29 -7.20 -15.23
N ILE A 61 -2.28 -6.57 -14.59
CA ILE A 61 -2.40 -5.16 -14.20
C ILE A 61 -2.64 -4.28 -15.43
N ILE A 62 -1.86 -4.44 -16.50
CA ILE A 62 -2.01 -3.64 -17.73
C ILE A 62 -3.45 -3.72 -18.26
N ARG A 63 -4.04 -4.92 -18.25
CA ARG A 63 -5.39 -5.16 -18.75
C ARG A 63 -6.48 -4.57 -17.86
N GLU A 64 -6.37 -4.75 -16.54
CA GLU A 64 -7.46 -4.43 -15.61
C GLU A 64 -7.37 -3.01 -15.03
N LEU A 65 -6.16 -2.43 -14.95
CA LEU A 65 -5.94 -1.16 -14.26
C LEU A 65 -6.81 -0.01 -14.79
N PRO A 66 -6.99 0.18 -16.12
CA PRO A 66 -7.95 1.14 -16.67
C PRO A 66 -9.34 1.07 -16.03
N ASN A 67 -9.93 -0.13 -16.00
CA ASN A 67 -11.27 -0.35 -15.46
C ASN A 67 -11.29 -0.19 -13.94
N ILE A 68 -10.20 -0.55 -13.25
CA ILE A 68 -10.11 -0.43 -11.80
C ILE A 68 -10.21 1.03 -11.36
N VAL A 69 -9.56 1.96 -12.07
CA VAL A 69 -9.45 3.37 -11.66
C VAL A 69 -10.36 4.33 -12.45
N GLU A 70 -11.26 3.80 -13.30
CA GLU A 70 -12.06 4.61 -14.22
C GLU A 70 -12.93 5.66 -13.52
N ASP A 71 -13.51 5.30 -12.36
CA ASP A 71 -14.41 6.17 -11.60
C ASP A 71 -13.67 7.25 -10.78
N ALA A 72 -12.35 7.16 -10.67
CA ALA A 72 -11.56 8.04 -9.81
C ALA A 72 -11.02 9.24 -10.60
N ARG A 73 -11.25 10.46 -10.09
CA ARG A 73 -10.62 11.67 -10.65
C ARG A 73 -9.12 11.66 -10.40
N GLY A 74 -8.73 11.37 -9.16
CA GLY A 74 -7.36 11.20 -8.74
C GLY A 74 -7.09 9.78 -8.25
N ALA A 75 -6.15 9.08 -8.87
CA ALA A 75 -5.72 7.76 -8.45
C ALA A 75 -4.21 7.70 -8.18
N LEU A 76 -3.81 6.89 -7.19
CA LEU A 76 -2.43 6.61 -6.84
C LEU A 76 -2.15 5.12 -6.96
N VAL A 77 -1.27 4.73 -7.88
CA VAL A 77 -0.86 3.35 -8.11
C VAL A 77 0.56 3.14 -7.57
N LEU A 78 0.68 2.25 -6.59
CA LEU A 78 1.91 1.95 -5.87
C LEU A 78 2.49 0.61 -6.31
N PHE A 79 3.74 0.65 -6.75
CA PHE A 79 4.50 -0.51 -7.19
C PHE A 79 5.60 -0.87 -6.19
N SER A 80 5.90 -2.17 -6.08
CA SER A 80 7.01 -2.66 -5.26
C SER A 80 8.35 -2.63 -6.00
N SER A 81 8.35 -2.53 -7.34
CA SER A 81 9.58 -2.44 -8.14
C SER A 81 9.43 -1.43 -9.28
N ARG A 82 10.54 -0.73 -9.57
CA ARG A 82 10.60 0.24 -10.67
C ARG A 82 10.40 -0.41 -12.03
N LYS A 83 10.91 -1.63 -12.20
CA LYS A 83 10.72 -2.42 -13.42
C LYS A 83 9.24 -2.66 -13.70
N GLN A 84 8.47 -3.16 -12.72
CA GLN A 84 7.04 -3.42 -12.94
C GLN A 84 6.27 -2.12 -13.21
N MET A 85 6.58 -1.03 -12.51
CA MET A 85 5.97 0.28 -12.76
C MET A 85 6.16 0.72 -14.23
N GLN A 86 7.38 0.59 -14.74
CA GLN A 86 7.70 0.95 -16.12
C GLN A 86 7.05 0.00 -17.13
N ASP A 87 7.14 -1.31 -16.90
CA ASP A 87 6.53 -2.33 -17.75
C ASP A 87 5.00 -2.14 -17.85
N VAL A 88 4.33 -1.79 -16.75
CA VAL A 88 2.89 -1.46 -16.77
C VAL A 88 2.64 -0.18 -17.55
N PHE A 89 3.38 0.90 -17.30
CA PHE A 89 3.20 2.17 -18.03
C PHE A 89 3.38 1.99 -19.55
N ASP A 90 4.41 1.25 -19.96
CA ASP A 90 4.70 0.98 -21.37
C ASP A 90 3.73 -0.01 -22.01
N GLY A 91 3.02 -0.80 -21.21
CA GLY A 91 1.98 -1.71 -21.66
C GLY A 91 0.59 -1.08 -21.83
N LEU A 92 0.33 0.06 -21.18
CA LEU A 92 -0.96 0.77 -21.30
C LEU A 92 -1.16 1.32 -22.72
N ASP A 93 -2.43 1.53 -23.11
CA ASP A 93 -2.75 2.20 -24.37
C ASP A 93 -2.32 3.66 -24.39
N ARG A 94 -2.13 4.21 -25.59
CA ARG A 94 -1.59 5.57 -25.79
C ARG A 94 -2.41 6.64 -25.06
N ASP A 95 -3.73 6.52 -25.05
CA ASP A 95 -4.59 7.51 -24.40
C ASP A 95 -4.51 7.42 -22.88
N TRP A 96 -4.43 6.20 -22.33
CA TRP A 96 -4.19 5.98 -20.90
C TRP A 96 -2.84 6.53 -20.45
N ARG A 97 -1.77 6.35 -21.23
CA ARG A 97 -0.45 6.93 -20.91
C ARG A 97 -0.47 8.44 -20.76
N LYS A 98 -1.39 9.16 -21.42
CA LYS A 98 -1.51 10.63 -21.28
C LYS A 98 -2.05 11.02 -19.90
N LEU A 99 -2.90 10.19 -19.31
CA LEU A 99 -3.50 10.39 -17.98
C LEU A 99 -2.52 10.08 -16.85
N VAL A 100 -1.53 9.21 -17.11
CA VAL A 100 -0.55 8.77 -16.11
C VAL A 100 0.60 9.76 -15.96
N LEU A 101 0.99 10.01 -14.71
CA LEU A 101 2.20 10.74 -14.32
C LEU A 101 3.10 9.79 -13.54
N ILE A 102 4.27 9.47 -14.09
CA ILE A 102 5.20 8.50 -13.50
C ILE A 102 6.30 9.18 -12.69
N GLN A 103 6.55 8.66 -11.49
CA GLN A 103 7.67 9.07 -10.65
C GLN A 103 9.02 8.81 -11.37
N GLY A 104 9.86 9.84 -11.44
CA GLY A 104 11.22 9.76 -12.00
C GLY A 104 11.44 10.62 -13.24
N ASN A 105 10.37 11.11 -13.89
CA ASN A 105 10.49 12.03 -15.04
C ASN A 105 10.56 13.51 -14.64
N LEU A 106 9.95 13.85 -13.49
CA LEU A 106 9.93 15.19 -12.91
C LEU A 106 10.28 15.10 -11.43
N SER A 107 10.54 16.24 -10.80
CA SER A 107 10.62 16.27 -9.34
C SER A 107 9.30 15.82 -8.73
N LYS A 108 9.35 15.30 -7.49
CA LYS A 108 8.16 14.87 -6.76
C LYS A 108 7.12 15.99 -6.66
N GLN A 109 7.57 17.21 -6.37
CA GLN A 109 6.70 18.37 -6.21
C GLN A 109 6.02 18.78 -7.52
N GLU A 110 6.76 18.82 -8.63
CA GLU A 110 6.18 19.13 -9.96
C GLU A 110 5.17 18.06 -10.39
N THR A 111 5.47 16.79 -10.13
CA THR A 111 4.55 15.68 -10.45
C THR A 111 3.22 15.85 -9.71
N LEU A 112 3.27 16.19 -8.41
CA LEU A 112 2.09 16.43 -7.60
C LEU A 112 1.33 17.69 -8.04
N ASN A 113 2.03 18.78 -8.36
CA ASN A 113 1.39 20.01 -8.83
C ASN A 113 0.65 19.78 -10.15
N LYS A 114 1.26 19.07 -11.10
CA LYS A 114 0.64 18.71 -12.38
C LYS A 114 -0.56 17.79 -12.18
N HIS A 115 -0.46 16.86 -11.22
CA HIS A 115 -1.58 15.99 -10.87
C HIS A 115 -2.77 16.79 -10.33
N LYS A 116 -2.54 17.69 -9.37
CA LYS A 116 -3.57 18.55 -8.78
C LYS A 116 -4.23 19.43 -9.84
N ALA A 117 -3.43 20.09 -10.68
CA ALA A 117 -3.95 20.93 -11.77
C ALA A 117 -4.89 20.16 -12.72
N ARG A 118 -4.54 18.93 -13.11
CA ARG A 118 -5.42 18.08 -13.94
C ARG A 118 -6.76 17.80 -13.26
N VAL A 119 -6.72 17.45 -11.97
CA VAL A 119 -7.94 17.15 -11.20
C VAL A 119 -8.80 18.41 -11.03
N ASP A 120 -8.17 19.57 -10.79
CA ASP A 120 -8.86 20.86 -10.69
C ASP A 120 -9.54 21.26 -12.02
N ASP A 121 -8.91 20.92 -13.16
CA ASP A 121 -9.47 21.09 -14.50
C ASP A 121 -10.57 20.05 -14.86
N GLY A 122 -10.95 19.19 -13.91
CA GLY A 122 -11.95 18.14 -14.11
C GLY A 122 -11.46 16.94 -14.92
N GLN A 123 -10.14 16.80 -15.13
CA GLN A 123 -9.54 15.68 -15.84
C GLN A 123 -9.17 14.54 -14.88
N HIS A 124 -9.24 13.30 -15.38
CA HIS A 124 -8.68 12.15 -14.68
C HIS A 124 -7.15 12.23 -14.66
N SER A 125 -6.55 11.84 -13.53
CA SER A 125 -5.11 11.90 -13.32
C SER A 125 -4.65 10.73 -12.46
N VAL A 126 -3.69 9.96 -12.97
CA VAL A 126 -3.20 8.75 -12.31
C VAL A 126 -1.72 8.90 -11.98
N LEU A 127 -1.35 8.81 -10.70
CA LEU A 127 0.04 8.85 -10.25
C LEU A 127 0.59 7.43 -10.19
N PHE A 128 1.71 7.18 -10.86
CA PHE A 128 2.49 5.96 -10.70
C PHE A 128 3.70 6.26 -9.81
N GLY A 129 3.85 5.50 -8.72
CA GLY A 129 4.98 5.65 -7.82
C GLY A 129 5.40 4.32 -7.19
N LEU A 130 6.62 4.30 -6.64
CA LEU A 130 7.04 3.20 -5.77
C LEU A 130 6.31 3.29 -4.43
N ALA A 131 6.30 2.21 -3.65
CA ALA A 131 5.71 2.23 -2.30
C ALA A 131 6.25 3.39 -1.42
N SER A 132 7.53 3.74 -1.56
CA SER A 132 8.15 4.89 -0.88
C SER A 132 7.65 6.25 -1.36
N PHE A 133 7.07 6.33 -2.55
CA PHE A 133 6.46 7.57 -3.05
C PHE A 133 5.30 8.02 -2.18
N ALA A 134 4.51 7.07 -1.67
CA ALA A 134 3.37 7.34 -0.80
C ALA A 134 3.78 8.07 0.49
N GLU A 135 5.02 7.91 0.95
CA GLU A 135 5.52 8.58 2.15
C GLU A 135 5.63 10.09 1.89
N GLY A 136 4.96 10.89 2.71
CA GLY A 136 5.01 12.36 2.63
C GLY A 136 4.30 12.99 1.43
N VAL A 137 3.44 12.25 0.72
CA VAL A 137 2.55 12.83 -0.30
C VAL A 137 1.28 13.38 0.36
N ASP A 138 0.85 14.56 -0.08
CA ASP A 138 -0.32 15.29 0.44
C ASP A 138 -1.39 15.51 -0.65
N LEU A 139 -2.37 14.60 -0.72
CA LEU A 139 -3.44 14.54 -1.73
C LEU A 139 -4.82 14.33 -1.04
N PRO A 140 -5.47 15.40 -0.56
CA PRO A 140 -6.82 15.31 0.03
C PRO A 140 -7.94 15.23 -1.03
N GLY A 141 -9.07 14.62 -0.66
CA GLY A 141 -10.30 14.62 -1.46
C GLY A 141 -10.14 14.08 -2.88
N ALA A 142 -10.61 14.85 -3.87
CA ALA A 142 -10.60 14.46 -5.29
C ALA A 142 -9.20 14.15 -5.84
N TYR A 143 -8.14 14.64 -5.20
CA TYR A 143 -6.76 14.35 -5.58
C TYR A 143 -6.33 12.90 -5.30
N CYS A 144 -7.06 12.16 -4.47
CA CYS A 144 -6.77 10.75 -4.21
C CYS A 144 -8.04 10.04 -3.73
N GLU A 145 -8.89 9.67 -4.68
CA GLU A 145 -10.12 8.90 -4.44
C GLU A 145 -9.87 7.38 -4.53
N HIS A 146 -8.76 6.98 -5.16
CA HIS A 146 -8.41 5.56 -5.31
C HIS A 146 -6.92 5.30 -5.13
N VAL A 147 -6.58 4.46 -4.14
CA VAL A 147 -5.23 3.91 -3.99
C VAL A 147 -5.19 2.48 -4.51
N VAL A 148 -4.35 2.21 -5.50
CA VAL A 148 -4.09 0.86 -6.02
C VAL A 148 -2.72 0.40 -5.57
N ILE A 149 -2.64 -0.77 -4.95
CA ILE A 149 -1.39 -1.37 -4.49
C ILE A 149 -1.15 -2.61 -5.34
N ALA A 150 -0.14 -2.55 -6.21
CA ALA A 150 0.14 -3.61 -7.17
C ALA A 150 0.47 -4.94 -6.49
N LYS A 151 1.25 -4.93 -5.40
CA LYS A 151 1.66 -6.12 -4.64
C LYS A 151 1.81 -5.80 -3.16
N ILE A 152 1.67 -6.79 -2.29
CA ILE A 152 2.02 -6.65 -0.87
C ILE A 152 3.50 -6.25 -0.75
N PRO A 153 3.83 -5.13 -0.07
CA PRO A 153 5.17 -4.54 -0.06
C PRO A 153 6.10 -5.24 0.94
N PHE A 154 6.37 -6.52 0.73
CA PHE A 154 7.40 -7.24 1.49
C PHE A 154 8.76 -6.59 1.26
N ALA A 155 9.50 -6.37 2.35
CA ALA A 155 10.88 -5.91 2.26
C ALA A 155 11.73 -6.99 1.60
N VAL A 156 12.69 -6.56 0.78
CA VAL A 156 13.82 -7.42 0.40
C VAL A 156 14.85 -7.23 1.51
N PRO A 157 15.28 -8.30 2.21
CA PRO A 157 16.27 -8.21 3.28
C PRO A 157 17.66 -7.98 2.66
N ASP A 158 17.89 -6.78 2.14
CA ASP A 158 19.19 -6.34 1.60
C ASP A 158 20.05 -5.68 2.69
N ASP A 159 19.47 -5.43 3.87
CA ASP A 159 20.14 -4.82 5.02
C ASP A 159 20.84 -5.90 5.88
N PRO A 160 22.15 -5.80 6.12
CA PRO A 160 22.89 -6.74 6.98
C PRO A 160 22.32 -6.89 8.40
N VAL A 161 21.71 -5.83 8.94
CA VAL A 161 21.07 -5.85 10.26
C VAL A 161 19.77 -6.66 10.22
N GLU A 162 18.99 -6.54 9.15
CA GLU A 162 17.78 -7.35 8.98
C GLU A 162 18.13 -8.83 8.76
N ALA A 163 19.21 -9.12 8.04
CA ALA A 163 19.73 -10.48 7.87
C ALA A 163 20.15 -11.10 9.21
N ALA A 164 20.95 -10.40 10.01
CA ALA A 164 21.37 -10.88 11.33
C ALA A 164 20.18 -11.09 12.29
N LEU A 165 19.16 -10.22 12.22
CA LEU A 165 17.94 -10.39 12.99
C LEU A 165 17.14 -11.62 12.53
N ALA A 166 17.06 -11.87 11.22
CA ALA A 166 16.41 -13.06 10.68
C ALA A 166 17.11 -14.34 11.15
N GLU A 167 18.44 -14.40 11.07
CA GLU A 167 19.24 -15.53 11.57
C GLU A 167 19.01 -15.80 13.06
N TRP A 168 18.92 -14.74 13.87
CA TRP A 168 18.65 -14.88 15.30
C TRP A 168 17.25 -15.42 15.61
N ILE A 169 16.24 -15.03 14.83
CA ILE A 169 14.88 -15.56 14.95
C ILE A 169 14.85 -17.05 14.58
N GLU A 170 15.52 -17.42 13.47
CA GLU A 170 15.61 -18.81 13.03
C GLU A 170 16.34 -19.69 14.04
N ALA A 171 17.44 -19.20 14.63
CA ALA A 171 18.20 -19.91 15.65
C ALA A 171 17.38 -20.24 16.92
N ARG A 172 16.27 -19.52 17.15
CA ARG A 172 15.34 -19.76 18.26
C ARG A 172 14.09 -20.56 17.84
N GLY A 173 14.07 -21.07 16.61
CA GLY A 173 12.95 -21.84 16.03
C GLY A 173 11.78 -20.99 15.53
N GLY A 174 11.98 -19.66 15.39
CA GLY A 174 10.98 -18.74 14.88
C GLY A 174 10.91 -18.70 13.35
N ASN A 175 10.03 -17.85 12.81
CA ASN A 175 9.90 -17.64 11.37
C ASN A 175 10.05 -16.14 11.04
N PRO A 176 11.20 -15.71 10.47
CA PRO A 176 11.45 -14.30 10.16
C PRO A 176 10.41 -13.71 9.21
N PHE A 177 9.90 -14.48 8.25
CA PHE A 177 8.86 -13.99 7.35
C PHE A 177 7.59 -13.61 8.13
N MET A 178 7.18 -14.43 9.11
CA MET A 178 5.99 -14.15 9.93
C MET A 178 6.23 -13.09 11.01
N GLU A 179 7.43 -13.00 11.57
CA GLU A 179 7.75 -12.13 12.71
C GLU A 179 8.32 -10.76 12.29
N ILE A 180 8.84 -10.65 11.07
CA ILE A 180 9.44 -9.43 10.51
C ILE A 180 8.67 -9.00 9.27
N ALA A 181 8.72 -9.81 8.21
CA ALA A 181 8.29 -9.36 6.88
C ALA A 181 6.79 -9.07 6.80
N VAL A 182 5.95 -9.91 7.40
CA VAL A 182 4.49 -9.71 7.47
C VAL A 182 4.11 -8.48 8.30
N PRO A 183 4.61 -8.29 9.54
CA PRO A 183 4.42 -7.05 10.29
C PRO A 183 4.84 -5.79 9.55
N ASP A 184 6.01 -5.79 8.92
CA ASP A 184 6.55 -4.62 8.22
C ASP A 184 5.74 -4.32 6.95
N ALA A 185 5.31 -5.35 6.20
CA ALA A 185 4.41 -5.18 5.07
C ALA A 185 3.04 -4.63 5.51
N SER A 186 2.49 -5.14 6.63
CA SER A 186 1.24 -4.63 7.20
C SER A 186 1.34 -3.15 7.54
N LEU A 187 2.47 -2.71 8.10
CA LEU A 187 2.71 -1.32 8.45
C LEU A 187 2.70 -0.40 7.22
N LYS A 188 3.41 -0.80 6.16
CA LYS A 188 3.46 -0.08 4.88
C LYS A 188 2.08 0.01 4.23
N LEU A 189 1.28 -1.07 4.30
CA LEU A 189 -0.09 -1.06 3.80
C LEU A 189 -0.98 -0.09 4.59
N ILE A 190 -0.90 -0.08 5.92
CA ILE A 190 -1.64 0.89 6.76
C ILE A 190 -1.26 2.33 6.38
N GLN A 191 0.03 2.59 6.16
CA GLN A 191 0.51 3.92 5.76
C GLN A 191 0.01 4.32 4.36
N ALA A 192 -0.06 3.38 3.42
CA ALA A 192 -0.65 3.60 2.10
C ALA A 192 -2.16 3.88 2.22
N CYS A 193 -2.87 3.14 3.07
CA CYS A 193 -4.29 3.36 3.33
C CYS A 193 -4.56 4.73 3.96
N GLY A 194 -3.69 5.18 4.87
CA GLY A 194 -3.78 6.50 5.50
C GLY A 194 -3.57 7.67 4.54
N ARG A 195 -3.19 7.43 3.28
CA ARG A 195 -3.16 8.48 2.25
C ARG A 195 -4.55 8.81 1.72
N LEU A 196 -5.45 7.82 1.72
CA LEU A 196 -6.81 7.93 1.23
C LEU A 196 -7.74 8.61 2.25
N LEU A 197 -7.62 8.24 3.54
CA LEU A 197 -8.50 8.75 4.60
C LEU A 197 -7.74 9.69 5.53
N ARG A 198 -7.88 10.99 5.28
CA ARG A 198 -7.22 12.05 6.08
C ARG A 198 -8.20 12.84 6.90
N THR A 199 -9.40 13.02 6.38
CA THR A 199 -10.52 13.68 7.06
C THR A 199 -11.68 12.70 7.23
N GLU A 200 -12.58 12.99 8.18
CA GLU A 200 -13.78 12.17 8.42
C GLU A 200 -14.75 12.15 7.22
N GLN A 201 -14.60 13.08 6.28
CA GLN A 201 -15.44 13.22 5.10
C GLN A 201 -14.83 12.55 3.86
N ASP A 202 -13.54 12.20 3.92
CA ASP A 202 -12.87 11.57 2.79
C ASP A 202 -13.51 10.21 2.53
N ARG A 203 -13.80 9.96 1.25
CA ARG A 203 -14.27 8.67 0.76
C ARG A 203 -13.33 8.16 -0.31
N GLY A 204 -13.14 6.85 -0.36
CA GLY A 204 -12.43 6.28 -1.48
C GLY A 204 -12.29 4.76 -1.47
N VAL A 205 -11.53 4.29 -2.45
CA VAL A 205 -11.31 2.88 -2.70
C VAL A 205 -9.83 2.55 -2.53
N ILE A 206 -9.55 1.41 -1.91
CA ILE A 206 -8.23 0.81 -1.87
C ILE A 206 -8.31 -0.51 -2.60
N THR A 207 -7.57 -0.67 -3.69
CA THR A 207 -7.52 -1.95 -4.41
C THR A 207 -6.16 -2.59 -4.21
N LEU A 208 -6.13 -3.78 -3.60
CA LEU A 208 -4.94 -4.63 -3.53
C LEU A 208 -4.97 -5.67 -4.64
N LEU A 209 -4.02 -5.58 -5.56
CA LEU A 209 -3.87 -6.45 -6.72
C LEU A 209 -3.07 -7.72 -6.39
N ASP A 210 -3.20 -8.25 -5.17
CA ASP A 210 -2.41 -9.37 -4.68
C ASP A 210 -3.30 -10.45 -4.05
N ARG A 211 -3.58 -11.50 -4.83
CA ARG A 211 -4.39 -12.65 -4.39
C ARG A 211 -3.84 -13.38 -3.15
N ARG A 212 -2.57 -13.17 -2.78
CA ARG A 212 -1.97 -13.80 -1.58
C ARG A 212 -2.60 -13.26 -0.31
N LEU A 213 -3.18 -12.06 -0.35
CA LEU A 213 -3.96 -11.51 0.76
C LEU A 213 -5.16 -12.39 1.14
N VAL A 214 -5.71 -13.13 0.17
CA VAL A 214 -6.86 -14.04 0.37
C VAL A 214 -6.40 -15.48 0.56
N THR A 215 -5.44 -15.92 -0.25
CA THR A 215 -5.04 -17.33 -0.34
C THR A 215 -4.02 -17.78 0.70
N GLN A 216 -3.24 -16.85 1.29
CA GLN A 216 -2.20 -17.19 2.26
C GLN A 216 -2.67 -16.98 3.70
N ARG A 217 -2.17 -17.82 4.62
CA ARG A 217 -2.52 -17.77 6.05
C ARG A 217 -2.25 -16.41 6.69
N TYR A 218 -1.17 -15.73 6.30
CA TYR A 218 -0.84 -14.40 6.81
C TYR A 218 -1.79 -13.31 6.31
N GLY A 219 -2.50 -13.54 5.21
CA GLY A 219 -3.38 -12.54 4.59
C GLY A 219 -4.49 -12.08 5.53
N LYS A 220 -5.08 -13.02 6.29
CA LYS A 220 -6.07 -12.71 7.34
C LYS A 220 -5.51 -11.80 8.44
N ALA A 221 -4.24 -12.00 8.82
CA ALA A 221 -3.59 -11.15 9.83
C ALA A 221 -3.40 -9.72 9.31
N ILE A 222 -2.95 -9.57 8.05
CA ILE A 222 -2.81 -8.26 7.40
C ILE A 222 -4.18 -7.57 7.29
N LEU A 223 -5.21 -8.27 6.78
CA LEU A 223 -6.56 -7.72 6.64
C LEU A 223 -7.13 -7.22 7.96
N ASN A 224 -6.90 -7.93 9.06
CA ASN A 224 -7.36 -7.54 10.39
C ASN A 224 -6.59 -6.35 10.99
N ALA A 225 -5.40 -6.06 10.48
CA ALA A 225 -4.58 -4.93 10.90
C ALA A 225 -4.90 -3.65 10.14
N LEU A 226 -5.46 -3.77 8.93
CA LEU A 226 -5.95 -2.62 8.18
C LEU A 226 -7.13 -1.95 8.90
N PRO A 227 -7.37 -0.64 8.66
CA PRO A 227 -8.59 0.02 9.10
C PRO A 227 -9.84 -0.79 8.71
N PRO A 228 -10.92 -0.71 9.50
CA PRO A 228 -12.13 -1.54 9.31
C PRO A 228 -12.97 -1.05 8.11
N PHE A 229 -12.38 -1.07 6.93
CA PHE A 229 -13.04 -0.79 5.65
C PHE A 229 -14.13 -1.82 5.35
N ARG A 230 -15.14 -1.43 4.57
CA ARG A 230 -15.96 -2.41 3.85
C ARG A 230 -15.06 -3.21 2.93
N ARG A 231 -15.30 -4.51 2.81
CA ARG A 231 -14.44 -5.42 2.05
C ARG A 231 -15.22 -6.04 0.89
N GLU A 232 -14.68 -5.94 -0.30
CA GLU A 232 -15.15 -6.62 -1.51
C GLU A 232 -14.00 -7.49 -2.01
N ILE A 233 -14.05 -8.76 -1.64
CA ILE A 233 -12.98 -9.74 -1.89
C ILE A 233 -13.59 -10.83 -2.77
N CYS A 234 -13.03 -11.01 -3.96
CA CYS A 234 -13.46 -12.01 -4.95
C CYS A 234 -12.54 -13.23 -4.95
#